data_AF-A0A975YD63-F1
#
_entry.id   AF-A0A975YD63-F1
#
_cell.length_a   1.000
_cell.length_b   1.000
_cell.length_c   1.000
_cell.angle_alpha   90.00
_cell.angle_beta   90.00
_cell.angle_gamma   90.00
#
_symmetry.space_group_name_H-M   'P 1'
#
loop_
_entity.id
_entity.type
_entity.pdbx_description
1 polymer ?
#
loop_
_entity_poly.entity_id
_entity_poly.type
_entity_poly.pdbx_seq_one_letter_code
_entity_poly.pdbx_strand_id
1 'polypeptide(L)'
;MASSPLNILLPTPVRRGGAGLPSGRTLMIHPPYVHDNYLARDIPFAPDRLPFLPVAPLYAAELMERHGIAEPTLFDCQLHDLREAADLEGYDSYGIAVMGAQNIAPAAHVHRYLTVDRAIPAERLHIGGQGIEKLSQEEFGRIFPGSQKTDRQALSALPGAMDIDLRRQLDRIPESDLRVYLTHEMTLPFSQGCMFGCSFCGAQTRKRETFFNVRAHLDTACQLAERFGLSSLNLYCSSLDFFQQALPGGDLDLLTGQLESIVELKERYPGLHIDLHALTRADSYNAAMSSDHVRDLVLNAGFNRFGFGADGAASVEVLRAMRKHADTLRSDLVTAFQHMEENGLTPEILYVFGIPEETPETLAETRALCGLLLETFPSSEYRGFPAKNEIPGNANWNRTGWKGSPAHQRLLDEPDQFLNLGFETLANEISHEDPEMRLLVNHYAVDMSRHAHDLGRVRSYLTVPVSSPGAPVMDERTLDGFREIAAHYAPELTADLTVENLSERRAALNSAIPKDY
;
A
#
# COMPACT_ATOMS: atom_id res chain seq x y z
N MET A 1 42.70 27.35 13.66
CA MET A 1 41.50 28.00 13.09
C MET A 1 41.76 28.23 11.61
N ALA A 2 41.29 27.32 10.76
CA ALA A 2 41.37 27.45 9.31
C ALA A 2 39.93 27.27 8.78
N SER A 3 39.42 28.33 8.17
CA SER A 3 38.09 28.40 7.57
C SER A 3 38.05 27.57 6.28
N SER A 4 37.19 26.56 6.24
CA SER A 4 36.86 25.80 5.03
C SER A 4 35.95 26.64 4.12
N PRO A 5 36.12 26.63 2.78
CA PRO A 5 35.30 27.43 1.90
C PRO A 5 33.89 26.84 1.74
N LEU A 6 32.90 27.72 1.83
CA LEU A 6 31.51 27.47 1.45
C LEU A 6 31.44 27.04 -0.02
N ASN A 7 31.26 25.75 -0.27
CA ASN A 7 30.79 25.24 -1.55
C ASN A 7 29.30 25.58 -1.67
N ILE A 8 29.01 26.75 -2.22
CA ILE A 8 27.68 27.11 -2.72
C ILE A 8 27.45 26.25 -3.96
N LEU A 9 26.72 25.15 -3.78
CA LEU A 9 26.14 24.37 -4.88
C LEU A 9 25.13 25.27 -5.58
N LEU A 10 25.54 25.87 -6.70
CA LEU A 10 24.61 26.50 -7.63
C LEU A 10 23.69 25.41 -8.21
N PRO A 11 22.37 25.62 -8.24
CA PRO A 11 21.45 24.67 -8.85
C PRO A 11 21.76 24.57 -10.35
N THR A 12 22.11 23.37 -10.79
CA THR A 12 22.28 23.04 -12.21
C THR A 12 20.96 23.34 -12.93
N PRO A 13 20.95 24.07 -14.07
CA PRO A 13 19.73 24.33 -14.80
C PRO A 13 19.16 23.00 -15.29
N VAL A 14 17.89 22.74 -14.94
CA VAL A 14 17.10 21.65 -15.52
C VAL A 14 17.14 21.81 -17.04
N ARG A 15 17.70 20.82 -17.75
CA ARG A 15 17.70 20.78 -19.20
C ARG A 15 16.26 20.88 -19.69
N ARG A 16 15.92 22.01 -20.33
CA ARG A 16 14.69 22.16 -21.13
C ARG A 16 14.86 21.35 -22.42
N GLY A 17 14.35 20.13 -22.40
CA GLY A 17 14.27 19.18 -23.50
C GLY A 17 13.60 17.92 -22.95
N GLY A 18 12.29 17.83 -23.14
CA GLY A 18 11.39 16.95 -22.38
C GLY A 18 11.67 15.46 -22.53
N ALA A 19 11.58 14.73 -21.42
CA ALA A 19 11.39 13.28 -21.35
C ALA A 19 11.09 12.94 -19.88
N GLY A 20 9.89 12.45 -19.59
CA GLY A 20 9.60 11.83 -18.30
C GLY A 20 8.15 11.95 -17.85
N LEU A 21 7.54 13.13 -17.97
CA LEU A 21 6.15 13.36 -17.55
C LEU A 21 5.19 13.37 -18.74
N PRO A 22 3.95 12.86 -18.58
CA PRO A 22 2.91 13.06 -19.57
C PRO A 22 2.59 14.55 -19.71
N SER A 23 2.17 14.96 -20.91
CA SER A 23 1.93 16.37 -21.26
C SER A 23 0.80 16.54 -22.25
N GLY A 24 0.28 17.77 -22.38
CA GLY A 24 -0.90 18.07 -23.19
C GLY A 24 -2.18 17.51 -22.56
N ARG A 25 -3.21 17.25 -23.38
CA ARG A 25 -4.45 16.61 -22.92
C ARG A 25 -4.12 15.20 -22.45
N THR A 26 -4.22 14.93 -21.16
CA THR A 26 -3.66 13.70 -20.56
C THR A 26 -4.75 12.87 -19.90
N LEU A 27 -4.82 11.58 -20.21
CA LEU A 27 -5.68 10.64 -19.48
C LEU A 27 -4.86 9.96 -18.36
N MET A 28 -5.20 10.25 -17.12
CA MET A 28 -4.60 9.64 -15.93
C MET A 28 -5.42 8.40 -15.55
N ILE A 29 -4.84 7.22 -15.66
CA ILE A 29 -5.51 5.94 -15.46
C ILE A 29 -5.06 5.33 -14.14
N HIS A 30 -6.02 5.07 -13.26
CA HIS A 30 -5.83 4.16 -12.14
C HIS A 30 -6.19 2.74 -12.61
N PRO A 31 -5.25 1.78 -12.61
CA PRO A 31 -5.53 0.42 -13.10
C PRO A 31 -6.60 -0.30 -12.27
N PRO A 32 -7.24 -1.36 -12.82
CA PRO A 32 -8.16 -2.19 -12.06
C PRO A 32 -7.49 -2.77 -10.81
N TYR A 33 -8.31 -3.11 -9.81
CA TYR A 33 -7.82 -3.91 -8.70
C TYR A 33 -7.25 -5.25 -9.18
N VAL A 34 -6.18 -5.68 -8.53
CA VAL A 34 -5.32 -6.79 -8.99
C VAL A 34 -6.06 -8.12 -9.16
N HIS A 35 -7.10 -8.37 -8.38
CA HIS A 35 -7.88 -9.61 -8.46
C HIS A 35 -9.14 -9.49 -9.33
N ASP A 36 -9.59 -8.26 -9.66
CA ASP A 36 -10.81 -7.99 -10.43
C ASP A 36 -10.51 -7.52 -11.87
N ASN A 37 -9.38 -7.96 -12.41
CA ASN A 37 -8.84 -7.41 -13.65
C ASN A 37 -9.53 -7.96 -14.92
N TYR A 38 -10.62 -7.28 -15.30
CA TYR A 38 -11.40 -7.55 -16.51
C TYR A 38 -10.66 -7.31 -17.84
N LEU A 39 -9.49 -6.65 -17.83
CA LEU A 39 -8.66 -6.43 -19.02
C LEU A 39 -7.69 -7.59 -19.30
N ALA A 40 -7.56 -8.53 -18.35
CA ALA A 40 -6.71 -9.70 -18.52
C ALA A 40 -7.28 -10.72 -19.52
N ARG A 41 -8.62 -10.82 -19.58
CA ARG A 41 -9.39 -11.90 -20.22
C ARG A 41 -10.77 -11.36 -20.66
N ASP A 42 -11.55 -12.13 -21.43
CA ASP A 42 -12.95 -11.82 -21.76
C ASP A 42 -13.89 -11.97 -20.54
N ILE A 43 -13.58 -11.26 -19.46
CA ILE A 43 -14.37 -11.25 -18.22
C ILE A 43 -15.27 -10.00 -18.26
N PRO A 44 -16.55 -10.14 -17.85
CA PRO A 44 -17.43 -8.98 -17.66
C PRO A 44 -16.84 -8.00 -16.64
N PHE A 45 -17.01 -6.71 -16.91
CA PHE A 45 -16.65 -5.70 -15.92
C PHE A 45 -17.57 -5.79 -14.71
N ALA A 46 -16.98 -5.71 -13.52
CA ALA A 46 -17.69 -5.51 -12.27
C ALA A 46 -16.97 -4.38 -11.51
N PRO A 47 -17.69 -3.36 -11.04
CA PRO A 47 -17.11 -2.36 -10.15
C PRO A 47 -16.48 -3.03 -8.93
N ASP A 48 -15.37 -2.46 -8.50
CA ASP A 48 -14.72 -2.80 -7.26
C ASP A 48 -15.72 -2.70 -6.10
N ARG A 49 -15.71 -3.70 -5.22
CA ARG A 49 -16.57 -3.76 -4.03
C ARG A 49 -16.13 -2.78 -2.94
N LEU A 50 -14.84 -2.47 -2.87
CA LEU A 50 -14.22 -1.60 -1.87
C LEU A 50 -13.24 -0.65 -2.58
N PRO A 51 -13.73 0.21 -3.49
CA PRO A 51 -12.90 1.14 -4.23
C PRO A 51 -12.32 2.19 -3.28
N PHE A 52 -11.05 2.52 -3.46
CA PHE A 52 -10.42 3.63 -2.74
C PHE A 52 -10.19 4.81 -3.68
N LEU A 53 -10.26 6.02 -3.13
CA LEU A 53 -9.94 7.23 -3.89
C LEU A 53 -8.47 7.15 -4.36
N PRO A 54 -8.20 7.22 -5.68
CA PRO A 54 -6.84 7.08 -6.19
C PRO A 54 -6.05 8.39 -5.99
N VAL A 55 -5.64 8.65 -4.75
CA VAL A 55 -4.97 9.90 -4.32
C VAL A 55 -3.68 10.17 -5.10
N ALA A 56 -2.87 9.15 -5.39
CA ALA A 56 -1.60 9.33 -6.09
C ALA A 56 -1.73 9.90 -7.51
N PRO A 57 -2.56 9.33 -8.42
CA PRO A 57 -2.78 9.95 -9.72
C PRO A 57 -3.48 11.32 -9.63
N LEU A 58 -4.34 11.57 -8.63
CA LEU A 58 -4.92 12.90 -8.40
C LEU A 58 -3.85 13.93 -8.03
N TYR A 59 -2.90 13.57 -7.16
CA TYR A 59 -1.74 14.42 -6.82
C TYR A 59 -0.87 14.71 -8.04
N ALA A 60 -0.58 13.69 -8.85
CA ALA A 60 0.20 13.85 -10.07
C ALA A 60 -0.52 14.78 -11.07
N ALA A 61 -1.83 14.59 -11.27
CA ALA A 61 -2.67 15.43 -12.11
C ALA A 61 -2.61 16.90 -11.66
N GLU A 62 -2.86 17.16 -10.38
CA GLU A 62 -2.88 18.52 -9.83
C GLU A 62 -1.51 19.22 -9.98
N LEU A 63 -0.42 18.50 -9.73
CA LEU A 63 0.94 18.99 -9.96
C LEU A 63 1.16 19.40 -11.41
N MET A 64 0.90 18.48 -12.35
CA MET A 64 1.18 18.72 -13.76
C MET A 64 0.35 19.89 -14.30
N GLU A 65 -0.91 19.99 -13.89
CA GLU A 65 -1.78 21.08 -14.31
C GLU A 65 -1.37 22.43 -13.71
N ARG A 66 -1.05 22.48 -12.42
CA ARG A 66 -0.59 23.72 -11.75
C ARG A 66 0.67 24.30 -12.40
N HIS A 67 1.53 23.44 -12.94
CA HIS A 67 2.77 23.81 -13.62
C HIS A 67 2.63 23.93 -15.14
N GLY A 68 1.40 23.84 -15.68
CA GLY A 68 1.13 23.99 -17.12
C GLY A 68 1.76 22.90 -18.00
N ILE A 69 2.00 21.72 -17.42
CA ILE A 69 2.60 20.57 -18.10
C ILE A 69 1.53 19.76 -18.86
N ALA A 70 0.37 19.57 -18.22
CA ALA A 70 -0.71 18.74 -18.74
C ALA A 70 -2.10 19.31 -18.39
N GLU A 71 -3.11 18.87 -19.15
CA GLU A 71 -4.53 19.04 -18.86
C GLU A 71 -5.10 17.65 -18.53
N PRO A 72 -5.05 17.23 -17.25
CA PRO A 72 -5.35 15.86 -16.86
C PRO A 72 -6.85 15.59 -16.72
N THR A 73 -7.26 14.39 -17.12
CA THR A 73 -8.57 13.79 -16.82
C THR A 73 -8.33 12.44 -16.15
N LEU A 74 -8.96 12.18 -15.01
CA LEU A 74 -8.86 10.89 -14.33
C LEU A 74 -9.82 9.87 -14.98
N PHE A 75 -9.34 8.65 -15.17
CA PHE A 75 -10.15 7.46 -15.45
C PHE A 75 -9.82 6.40 -14.40
N ASP A 76 -10.81 6.02 -13.59
CA ASP A 76 -10.63 5.02 -12.56
C ASP A 76 -11.23 3.67 -12.97
N CYS A 77 -10.35 2.70 -13.26
CA CYS A 77 -10.77 1.36 -13.64
C CYS A 77 -11.30 0.52 -12.47
N GLN A 78 -11.31 1.02 -11.23
CA GLN A 78 -12.05 0.42 -10.12
C GLN A 78 -13.56 0.58 -10.30
N LEU A 79 -14.02 1.70 -10.87
CA LEU A 79 -15.44 2.03 -10.96
C LEU A 79 -15.99 1.94 -12.39
N HIS A 80 -15.12 2.03 -13.39
CA HIS A 80 -15.53 2.11 -14.80
C HIS A 80 -14.79 1.14 -15.70
N ASP A 81 -15.49 0.69 -16.75
CA ASP A 81 -14.92 -0.14 -17.80
C ASP A 81 -14.17 0.72 -18.84
N LEU A 82 -12.85 0.58 -18.89
CA LEU A 82 -11.98 1.29 -19.84
C LEU A 82 -12.34 0.95 -21.30
N ARG A 83 -12.97 -0.21 -21.54
CA ARG A 83 -13.43 -0.61 -22.89
C ARG A 83 -14.59 0.25 -23.38
N GLU A 84 -15.33 0.86 -22.46
CA GLU A 84 -16.47 1.73 -22.73
C GLU A 84 -16.08 3.22 -22.75
N ALA A 85 -14.81 3.55 -22.49
CA ALA A 85 -14.32 4.92 -22.49
C ALA A 85 -14.46 5.55 -23.89
N ALA A 86 -15.16 6.69 -23.94
CA ALA A 86 -15.29 7.48 -25.15
C ALA A 86 -13.98 8.26 -25.43
N ASP A 87 -13.63 8.41 -26.71
CA ASP A 87 -12.52 9.26 -27.17
C ASP A 87 -11.16 8.93 -26.52
N LEU A 88 -10.80 7.65 -26.43
CA LEU A 88 -9.46 7.28 -25.98
C LEU A 88 -8.39 7.89 -26.89
N GLU A 89 -8.60 7.92 -28.21
CA GLU A 89 -7.62 8.40 -29.18
C GLU A 89 -7.35 9.91 -29.11
N GLY A 90 -8.28 10.69 -28.53
CA GLY A 90 -8.25 12.16 -28.52
C GLY A 90 -7.36 12.80 -27.45
N TYR A 91 -6.72 12.02 -26.59
CA TYR A 91 -5.69 12.53 -25.67
C TYR A 91 -4.37 12.76 -26.43
N ASP A 92 -3.38 13.41 -25.81
CA ASP A 92 -2.00 13.58 -26.29
C ASP A 92 -1.07 12.59 -25.58
N SER A 93 -1.32 12.29 -24.31
CA SER A 93 -0.56 11.32 -23.53
C SER A 93 -1.42 10.62 -22.47
N TYR A 94 -0.88 9.54 -21.88
CA TYR A 94 -1.57 8.72 -20.89
C TYR A 94 -0.64 8.47 -19.71
N GLY A 95 -1.12 8.67 -18.49
CA GLY A 95 -0.42 8.31 -17.26
C GLY A 95 -1.04 7.05 -16.66
N ILE A 96 -0.25 6.00 -16.38
CA ILE A 96 -0.71 4.79 -15.69
C ILE A 96 -0.01 4.69 -14.32
N ALA A 97 -0.80 4.67 -13.24
CA ALA A 97 -0.27 4.66 -11.87
C ALA A 97 -0.01 3.24 -11.35
N VAL A 98 1.19 2.98 -10.83
CA VAL A 98 1.62 1.68 -10.26
C VAL A 98 2.07 1.86 -8.81
N MET A 99 1.15 1.63 -7.87
CA MET A 99 1.40 1.87 -6.44
C MET A 99 2.26 0.79 -5.79
N GLY A 100 1.86 -0.49 -5.90
CA GLY A 100 2.59 -1.65 -5.42
C GLY A 100 3.10 -2.54 -6.54
N ALA A 101 3.94 -3.53 -6.19
CA ALA A 101 4.47 -4.49 -7.16
C ALA A 101 3.35 -5.30 -7.84
N GLN A 102 2.36 -5.74 -7.09
CA GLN A 102 1.16 -6.42 -7.60
C GLN A 102 0.39 -5.61 -8.65
N ASN A 103 0.43 -4.27 -8.59
CA ASN A 103 -0.25 -3.40 -9.56
C ASN A 103 0.46 -3.37 -10.93
N ILE A 104 1.66 -3.95 -11.07
CA ILE A 104 2.32 -4.07 -12.37
C ILE A 104 1.50 -4.93 -13.32
N ALA A 105 0.89 -6.03 -12.83
CA ALA A 105 0.05 -6.92 -13.64
C ALA A 105 -1.14 -6.16 -14.27
N PRO A 106 -2.04 -5.50 -13.52
CA PRO A 106 -3.12 -4.73 -14.12
C PRO A 106 -2.64 -3.53 -14.94
N ALA A 107 -1.54 -2.88 -14.57
CA ALA A 107 -0.97 -1.82 -15.41
C ALA A 107 -0.49 -2.35 -16.77
N ALA A 108 0.11 -3.56 -16.82
CA ALA A 108 0.52 -4.21 -18.05
C ALA A 108 -0.69 -4.56 -18.94
N HIS A 109 -1.82 -4.95 -18.34
CA HIS A 109 -3.06 -5.19 -19.08
C HIS A 109 -3.67 -3.91 -19.63
N VAL A 110 -3.70 -2.82 -18.86
CA VAL A 110 -4.09 -1.49 -19.36
C VAL A 110 -3.17 -1.07 -20.51
N HIS A 111 -1.86 -1.20 -20.34
CA HIS A 111 -0.89 -0.88 -21.38
C HIS A 111 -1.13 -1.69 -22.67
N ARG A 112 -1.31 -3.01 -22.55
CA ARG A 112 -1.60 -3.88 -23.70
C ARG A 112 -2.91 -3.49 -24.39
N TYR A 113 -3.97 -3.24 -23.61
CA TYR A 113 -5.25 -2.81 -24.16
C TYR A 113 -5.12 -1.52 -24.98
N LEU A 114 -4.44 -0.50 -24.43
CA LEU A 114 -4.24 0.76 -25.14
C LEU A 114 -3.36 0.60 -26.39
N THR A 115 -2.26 -0.16 -26.30
CA THR A 115 -1.26 -0.24 -27.38
C THR A 115 -1.61 -1.25 -28.47
N VAL A 116 -2.18 -2.40 -28.11
CA VAL A 116 -2.50 -3.49 -29.05
C VAL A 116 -3.93 -3.35 -29.54
N ASP A 117 -4.90 -3.23 -28.63
CA ASP A 117 -6.32 -3.28 -28.99
C ASP A 117 -6.83 -1.92 -29.50
N ARG A 118 -6.30 -0.82 -28.95
CA ARG A 118 -6.63 0.56 -29.37
C ARG A 118 -5.58 1.21 -30.28
N ALA A 119 -4.48 0.51 -30.57
CA ALA A 119 -3.40 0.99 -31.44
C ALA A 119 -2.83 2.37 -31.04
N ILE A 120 -2.89 2.72 -29.74
CA ILE A 120 -2.30 3.96 -29.23
C ILE A 120 -0.78 3.81 -29.24
N PRO A 121 -0.03 4.77 -29.81
CA PRO A 121 1.43 4.71 -29.84
C PRO A 121 2.02 4.62 -28.42
N ALA A 122 2.83 3.60 -28.17
CA ALA A 122 3.38 3.30 -26.84
C ALA A 122 4.23 4.45 -26.28
N GLU A 123 4.90 5.24 -27.13
CA GLU A 123 5.70 6.39 -26.72
C GLU A 123 4.87 7.50 -26.04
N ARG A 124 3.53 7.46 -26.16
CA ARG A 124 2.58 8.36 -25.49
C ARG A 124 2.15 7.88 -24.11
N LEU A 125 2.50 6.64 -23.74
CA LEU A 125 2.17 6.06 -22.44
C LEU A 125 3.31 6.30 -21.46
N HIS A 126 2.95 6.84 -20.31
CA HIS A 126 3.83 7.13 -19.18
C HIS A 126 3.39 6.28 -18.00
N ILE A 127 4.25 5.39 -17.52
CA ILE A 127 3.96 4.55 -16.36
C ILE A 127 4.82 5.02 -15.19
N GLY A 128 4.18 5.29 -14.05
CA GLY A 128 4.82 5.88 -12.88
C GLY A 128 4.30 5.32 -11.57
N GLY A 129 5.10 5.40 -10.52
CA GLY A 129 4.72 4.99 -9.16
C GLY A 129 5.78 4.15 -8.47
N GLN A 130 5.57 3.88 -7.18
CA GLN A 130 6.55 3.19 -6.33
C GLN A 130 6.80 1.74 -6.78
N GLY A 131 5.78 1.07 -7.32
CA GLY A 131 5.87 -0.34 -7.71
C GLY A 131 6.92 -0.64 -8.78
N ILE A 132 7.31 0.36 -9.58
CA ILE A 132 8.27 0.22 -10.70
C ILE A 132 9.60 0.97 -10.48
N GLU A 133 9.80 1.60 -9.31
CA GLU A 133 10.85 2.60 -9.11
C GLU A 133 12.26 2.04 -9.38
N LYS A 134 12.55 0.79 -8.97
CA LYS A 134 13.87 0.16 -9.11
C LYS A 134 14.06 -0.70 -10.35
N LEU A 135 13.04 -0.83 -11.21
CA LEU A 135 13.20 -1.47 -12.52
C LEU A 135 14.23 -0.69 -13.34
N SER A 136 15.20 -1.37 -13.93
CA SER A 136 16.06 -0.77 -14.95
C SER A 136 15.26 -0.42 -16.20
N GLN A 137 15.82 0.41 -17.10
CA GLN A 137 15.16 0.76 -18.36
C GLN A 137 14.88 -0.49 -19.23
N GLU A 138 15.78 -1.47 -19.21
CA GLU A 138 15.62 -2.74 -19.92
C GLU A 138 14.49 -3.58 -19.32
N GLU A 139 14.48 -3.77 -18.00
CA GLU A 139 13.42 -4.50 -17.28
C GLU A 139 12.05 -3.84 -17.49
N PHE A 140 12.00 -2.50 -17.39
CA PHE A 140 10.79 -1.74 -17.67
C PHE A 140 10.32 -1.94 -19.12
N GLY A 141 11.24 -1.87 -20.10
CA GLY A 141 10.91 -2.04 -21.50
C GLY A 141 10.45 -3.45 -21.88
N ARG A 142 10.79 -4.47 -21.08
CA ARG A 142 10.24 -5.84 -21.25
C ARG A 142 8.77 -5.92 -20.83
N ILE A 143 8.40 -5.23 -19.77
CA ILE A 143 7.03 -5.22 -19.24
C ILE A 143 6.13 -4.24 -20.03
N PHE A 144 6.66 -3.06 -20.35
CA PHE A 144 5.95 -1.95 -21.00
C PHE A 144 6.69 -1.51 -22.27
N PRO A 145 6.70 -2.33 -23.34
CA PRO A 145 7.50 -2.07 -24.53
C PRO A 145 7.10 -0.76 -25.22
N GLY A 146 8.10 0.08 -25.51
CA GLY A 146 7.93 1.37 -26.19
C GLY A 146 7.44 2.52 -25.30
N SER A 147 7.03 2.24 -24.08
CA SER A 147 6.51 3.26 -23.15
C SER A 147 7.60 4.03 -22.39
N GLN A 148 7.19 5.11 -21.72
CA GLN A 148 8.05 5.95 -20.90
C GLN A 148 7.91 5.62 -19.41
N LYS A 149 9.04 5.35 -18.75
CA LYS A 149 9.10 5.24 -17.29
C LYS A 149 9.13 6.64 -16.68
N THR A 150 8.19 6.92 -15.78
CA THR A 150 8.10 8.19 -15.05
C THR A 150 8.70 8.04 -13.66
N ASP A 151 9.77 8.79 -13.39
CA ASP A 151 10.33 8.87 -12.04
C ASP A 151 9.45 9.73 -11.14
N ARG A 152 9.08 9.22 -9.96
CA ARG A 152 8.37 9.98 -8.93
C ARG A 152 9.10 11.26 -8.55
N GLN A 153 10.45 11.26 -8.60
CA GLN A 153 11.26 12.43 -8.29
C GLN A 153 11.00 13.59 -9.26
N ALA A 154 10.57 13.32 -10.50
CA ALA A 154 10.24 14.35 -11.46
C ALA A 154 9.06 15.22 -10.97
N LEU A 155 8.07 14.61 -10.32
CA LEU A 155 6.93 15.31 -9.72
C LEU A 155 7.28 15.93 -8.37
N SER A 156 7.99 15.20 -7.50
CA SER A 156 8.31 15.72 -6.15
C SER A 156 9.31 16.88 -6.16
N ALA A 157 10.05 17.08 -7.25
CA ALA A 157 10.96 18.21 -7.41
C ALA A 157 10.26 19.50 -7.86
N LEU A 158 8.97 19.45 -8.21
CA LEU A 158 8.21 20.62 -8.60
C LEU A 158 7.96 21.53 -7.38
N PRO A 159 8.04 22.87 -7.54
CA PRO A 159 7.74 23.81 -6.46
C PRO A 159 6.35 23.59 -5.86
N GLY A 160 6.28 23.54 -4.53
CA GLY A 160 5.03 23.37 -3.79
C GLY A 160 4.43 21.96 -3.84
N ALA A 161 5.23 20.93 -4.14
CA ALA A 161 4.72 19.55 -4.25
C ALA A 161 4.06 18.99 -2.98
N MET A 162 4.40 19.52 -1.81
CA MET A 162 3.78 19.16 -0.52
C MET A 162 2.56 20.03 -0.18
N ASP A 163 2.45 21.21 -0.78
CA ASP A 163 1.47 22.26 -0.41
C ASP A 163 0.20 22.20 -1.28
N ILE A 164 -0.03 21.08 -1.94
CA ILE A 164 -1.10 20.93 -2.94
C ILE A 164 -2.44 20.76 -2.25
N ASP A 165 -3.46 21.39 -2.85
CA ASP A 165 -4.86 21.15 -2.56
C ASP A 165 -5.48 20.34 -3.71
N LEU A 166 -6.08 19.19 -3.38
CA LEU A 166 -6.70 18.31 -4.38
C LEU A 166 -8.11 18.75 -4.81
N ARG A 167 -8.69 19.79 -4.20
CA ARG A 167 -10.06 20.23 -4.43
C ARG A 167 -10.42 20.36 -5.92
N ARG A 168 -9.54 20.97 -6.73
CA ARG A 168 -9.77 21.15 -8.17
C ARG A 168 -9.93 19.82 -8.91
N GLN A 169 -9.14 18.80 -8.58
CA GLN A 169 -9.25 17.49 -9.21
C GLN A 169 -10.46 16.73 -8.68
N LEU A 170 -10.75 16.85 -7.38
CA LEU A 170 -11.94 16.23 -6.77
C LEU A 170 -13.24 16.78 -7.38
N ASP A 171 -13.31 18.08 -7.64
CA ASP A 171 -14.48 18.72 -8.27
C ASP A 171 -14.75 18.23 -9.71
N ARG A 172 -13.80 17.52 -10.35
CA ARG A 172 -13.96 16.92 -11.69
C ARG A 172 -14.41 15.47 -11.65
N ILE A 173 -14.35 14.81 -10.49
CA ILE A 173 -14.83 13.44 -10.34
C ILE A 173 -16.37 13.46 -10.30
N PRO A 174 -17.08 12.55 -10.99
CA PRO A 174 -18.52 12.43 -10.90
C PRO A 174 -19.00 12.31 -9.43
N GLU A 175 -20.08 13.00 -9.08
CA GLU A 175 -20.60 12.98 -7.69
C GLU A 175 -20.97 11.57 -7.22
N SER A 176 -21.45 10.71 -8.13
CA SER A 176 -21.74 9.29 -7.83
C SER A 176 -20.52 8.57 -7.29
N ASP A 177 -19.36 8.83 -7.90
CA ASP A 177 -18.12 8.13 -7.60
C ASP A 177 -17.51 8.67 -6.31
N LEU A 178 -17.51 10.00 -6.13
CA LEU A 178 -17.10 10.63 -4.87
C LEU A 178 -17.90 10.11 -3.68
N ARG A 179 -19.22 9.95 -3.82
CA ARG A 179 -20.07 9.37 -2.77
C ARG A 179 -19.62 7.95 -2.43
N VAL A 180 -19.30 7.14 -3.43
CA VAL A 180 -18.80 5.77 -3.22
C VAL A 180 -17.46 5.78 -2.49
N TYR A 181 -16.51 6.65 -2.84
CA TYR A 181 -15.23 6.72 -2.11
C TYR A 181 -15.41 7.16 -0.65
N LEU A 182 -16.27 8.17 -0.40
CA LEU A 182 -16.48 8.73 0.95
C LEU A 182 -17.23 7.77 1.90
N THR A 183 -17.89 6.74 1.38
CA THR A 183 -18.51 5.70 2.22
C THR A 183 -17.52 4.60 2.65
N HIS A 184 -16.30 4.63 2.14
CA HIS A 184 -15.22 3.69 2.49
C HIS A 184 -14.09 4.42 3.21
N GLU A 185 -13.08 3.67 3.68
CA GLU A 185 -11.85 4.28 4.20
C GLU A 185 -11.13 5.02 3.08
N MET A 186 -10.85 6.31 3.28
CA MET A 186 -10.10 7.13 2.33
C MET A 186 -8.68 7.40 2.83
N THR A 187 -7.73 7.47 1.91
CA THR A 187 -6.39 7.94 2.26
C THR A 187 -6.41 9.45 2.50
N LEU A 188 -5.97 9.87 3.69
CA LEU A 188 -5.58 11.24 3.99
C LEU A 188 -4.07 11.38 3.76
N PRO A 189 -3.61 12.18 2.77
CA PRO A 189 -2.21 12.55 2.63
C PRO A 189 -1.71 13.22 3.90
N PHE A 190 -0.91 12.52 4.70
CA PHE A 190 -0.45 13.04 5.99
C PHE A 190 1.02 13.45 5.91
N SER A 191 1.91 12.49 5.68
CA SER A 191 3.35 12.74 5.57
C SER A 191 4.06 11.79 4.61
N GLN A 192 5.26 12.16 4.20
CA GLN A 192 6.17 11.28 3.47
C GLN A 192 7.60 11.41 3.97
N GLY A 193 8.36 10.33 3.80
CA GLY A 193 9.73 10.22 4.30
C GLY A 193 9.77 9.46 5.63
N CYS A 194 10.79 8.63 5.78
CA CYS A 194 11.01 7.81 6.96
C CYS A 194 12.49 7.86 7.31
N MET A 195 12.82 8.14 8.57
CA MET A 195 14.23 8.17 9.00
C MET A 195 14.88 6.78 9.02
N PHE A 196 14.07 5.72 9.09
CA PHE A 196 14.54 4.33 9.14
C PHE A 196 14.97 3.81 7.77
N GLY A 197 15.69 2.69 7.77
CA GLY A 197 16.31 2.08 6.58
C GLY A 197 16.04 0.58 6.44
N CYS A 198 14.83 0.14 6.77
CA CYS A 198 14.39 -1.25 6.66
C CYS A 198 14.63 -1.81 5.25
N SER A 199 15.22 -3.00 5.14
CA SER A 199 15.66 -3.57 3.84
C SER A 199 14.51 -3.94 2.90
N PHE A 200 13.40 -4.41 3.48
CA PHE A 200 12.22 -4.88 2.75
C PHE A 200 11.28 -3.74 2.31
N CYS A 201 11.40 -2.54 2.90
CA CYS A 201 10.49 -1.42 2.67
C CYS A 201 10.74 -0.77 1.31
N GLY A 202 9.69 -0.64 0.49
CA GLY A 202 9.73 0.07 -0.80
C GLY A 202 9.57 1.59 -0.69
N ALA A 203 9.38 2.12 0.51
CA ALA A 203 9.10 3.54 0.72
C ALA A 203 10.38 4.40 0.72
N GLN A 204 10.20 5.73 0.79
CA GLN A 204 11.31 6.68 0.88
C GLN A 204 11.96 6.66 2.28
N THR A 205 12.85 5.71 2.46
CA THR A 205 13.63 5.50 3.68
C THR A 205 14.85 6.43 3.75
N ARG A 206 15.39 6.61 4.96
CA ARG A 206 16.52 7.49 5.29
C ARG A 206 16.31 8.95 4.84
N LYS A 207 15.08 9.43 4.90
CA LYS A 207 14.72 10.82 4.62
C LYS A 207 14.03 11.42 5.83
N ARG A 208 14.25 12.71 6.06
CA ARG A 208 13.45 13.45 7.03
C ARG A 208 12.00 13.48 6.55
N GLU A 209 11.07 13.29 7.48
CA GLU A 209 9.65 13.40 7.20
C GLU A 209 9.28 14.83 6.76
N THR A 210 8.32 14.90 5.85
CA THR A 210 7.71 16.13 5.36
C THR A 210 6.20 15.93 5.32
N PHE A 211 5.45 16.91 5.80
CA PHE A 211 3.99 16.86 5.87
C PHE A 211 3.37 17.42 4.61
N PHE A 212 2.26 16.81 4.18
CA PHE A 212 1.42 17.39 3.13
C PHE A 212 0.57 18.53 3.71
N ASN A 213 -0.22 19.21 2.88
CA ASN A 213 -1.23 20.16 3.32
C ASN A 213 -2.44 19.44 3.97
N VAL A 214 -2.21 18.76 5.10
CA VAL A 214 -3.17 17.89 5.79
C VAL A 214 -4.49 18.62 6.07
N ARG A 215 -4.39 19.87 6.54
CA ARG A 215 -5.55 20.72 6.83
C ARG A 215 -6.46 20.89 5.60
N ALA A 216 -5.90 21.22 4.44
CA ALA A 216 -6.71 21.44 3.23
C ALA A 216 -7.39 20.15 2.75
N HIS A 217 -6.68 19.02 2.81
CA HIS A 217 -7.23 17.72 2.41
C HIS A 217 -8.37 17.28 3.32
N LEU A 218 -8.18 17.40 4.64
CA LEU A 218 -9.22 17.07 5.61
C LEU A 218 -10.43 18.02 5.50
N ASP A 219 -10.20 19.34 5.39
CA ASP A 219 -11.29 20.31 5.22
C ASP A 219 -12.12 20.02 3.95
N THR A 220 -11.46 19.64 2.86
CA THR A 220 -12.14 19.25 1.61
C THR A 220 -12.95 17.98 1.79
N ALA A 221 -12.41 16.95 2.45
CA ALA A 221 -13.15 15.72 2.75
C ALA A 221 -14.40 15.99 3.61
N CYS A 222 -14.29 16.83 4.64
CA CYS A 222 -15.42 17.24 5.47
C CYS A 222 -16.49 17.99 4.68
N GLN A 223 -16.10 18.94 3.83
CA GLN A 223 -17.05 19.67 2.97
C GLN A 223 -17.80 18.74 2.02
N LEU A 224 -17.11 17.76 1.45
CA LEU A 224 -17.72 16.75 0.59
C LEU A 224 -18.69 15.86 1.38
N ALA A 225 -18.32 15.44 2.59
CA ALA A 225 -19.16 14.65 3.47
C ALA A 225 -20.46 15.39 3.82
N GLU A 226 -20.38 16.66 4.24
CA GLU A 226 -21.56 17.49 4.52
C GLU A 226 -22.43 17.68 3.28
N ARG A 227 -21.81 17.99 2.12
CA ARG A 227 -22.52 18.15 0.84
C ARG A 227 -23.33 16.91 0.48
N PHE A 228 -22.81 15.73 0.78
CA PHE A 228 -23.46 14.46 0.47
C PHE A 228 -24.35 13.92 1.59
N GLY A 229 -24.37 14.58 2.75
CA GLY A 229 -25.17 14.19 3.91
C GLY A 229 -24.62 12.96 4.65
N LEU A 230 -23.30 12.77 4.64
CA LEU A 230 -22.64 11.70 5.39
C LEU A 230 -22.46 12.11 6.85
N SER A 231 -22.66 11.15 7.75
CA SER A 231 -22.48 11.35 9.21
C SER A 231 -21.09 10.96 9.71
N SER A 232 -20.30 10.27 8.89
CA SER A 232 -18.98 9.80 9.27
C SER A 232 -17.98 9.81 8.11
N LEU A 233 -16.70 9.93 8.44
CA LEU A 233 -15.54 9.72 7.56
C LEU A 233 -14.55 8.78 8.26
N ASN A 234 -14.08 7.77 7.52
CA ASN A 234 -13.00 6.89 7.94
C ASN A 234 -11.77 7.24 7.10
N LEU A 235 -10.66 7.61 7.76
CA LEU A 235 -9.47 8.09 7.06
C LEU A 235 -8.21 7.34 7.52
N TYR A 236 -7.49 6.80 6.55
CA TYR A 236 -6.13 6.31 6.73
C TYR A 236 -5.13 7.46 6.54
N CYS A 237 -4.51 7.90 7.62
CA CYS A 237 -3.42 8.87 7.64
C CYS A 237 -2.16 8.24 7.04
N SER A 238 -1.91 8.52 5.77
CA SER A 238 -0.74 7.97 5.07
C SER A 238 0.56 8.55 5.62
N SER A 239 1.24 7.75 6.44
CA SER A 239 2.57 7.99 6.99
C SER A 239 3.35 6.67 7.03
N LEU A 240 4.68 6.74 7.01
CA LEU A 240 5.53 5.54 7.14
C LEU A 240 5.79 5.15 8.59
N ASP A 241 5.78 6.14 9.48
CA ASP A 241 5.80 5.98 10.93
C ASP A 241 5.23 7.27 11.55
N PHE A 242 3.96 7.24 11.94
CA PHE A 242 3.19 8.43 12.35
C PHE A 242 3.86 9.22 13.47
N PHE A 243 4.49 8.52 14.43
CA PHE A 243 5.08 9.12 15.62
C PHE A 243 6.59 9.34 15.51
N GLN A 244 7.20 9.21 14.32
CA GLN A 244 8.67 9.34 14.21
C GLN A 244 9.21 10.70 14.67
N GLN A 245 8.39 11.76 14.65
CA GLN A 245 8.78 13.08 15.18
C GLN A 245 9.01 13.10 16.69
N ALA A 246 8.48 12.14 17.45
CA ALA A 246 8.70 12.03 18.89
C ALA A 246 10.05 11.39 19.25
N LEU A 247 10.76 10.84 18.28
CA LEU A 247 12.07 10.23 18.49
C LEU A 247 13.21 11.27 18.54
N PRO A 248 14.39 10.90 19.07
CA PRO A 248 15.55 11.78 19.06
C PRO A 248 15.90 12.30 17.65
N GLY A 249 15.93 13.62 17.50
CA GLY A 249 16.16 14.29 16.21
C GLY A 249 14.90 14.59 15.39
N GLY A 250 13.73 14.17 15.87
CA GLY A 250 12.43 14.60 15.39
C GLY A 250 12.03 16.00 15.88
N ASP A 251 10.90 16.48 15.38
CA ASP A 251 10.31 17.79 15.64
C ASP A 251 8.89 17.61 16.21
N LEU A 252 8.80 17.46 17.54
CA LEU A 252 7.52 17.16 18.19
C LEU A 252 6.49 18.28 17.99
N ASP A 253 6.94 19.54 17.96
CA ASP A 253 6.08 20.71 17.74
C ASP A 253 5.40 20.66 16.36
N LEU A 254 6.10 20.09 15.36
CA LEU A 254 5.53 19.88 14.04
C LEU A 254 4.40 18.85 14.08
N LEU A 255 4.56 17.74 14.82
CA LEU A 255 3.51 16.74 14.98
C LEU A 255 2.30 17.30 15.74
N THR A 256 2.52 17.96 16.88
CA THR A 256 1.43 18.53 17.69
C THR A 256 0.68 19.62 16.91
N GLY A 257 1.37 20.48 16.16
CA GLY A 257 0.73 21.49 15.31
C GLY A 257 -0.16 20.89 14.21
N GLN A 258 0.18 19.71 13.65
CA GLN A 258 -0.70 19.01 12.72
C GLN A 258 -1.94 18.45 13.43
N LEU A 259 -1.77 17.83 14.60
CA LEU A 259 -2.88 17.30 15.40
C LEU A 259 -3.84 18.40 15.85
N GLU A 260 -3.31 19.53 16.34
CA GLU A 260 -4.10 20.72 16.70
C GLU A 260 -4.93 21.21 15.50
N SER A 261 -4.32 21.29 14.31
CA SER A 261 -5.06 21.67 13.10
C SER A 261 -6.17 20.68 12.73
N ILE A 262 -6.02 19.39 13.02
CA ILE A 262 -7.07 18.39 12.81
C ILE A 262 -8.19 18.57 13.83
N VAL A 263 -7.85 18.76 15.11
CA VAL A 263 -8.81 19.03 16.18
C VAL A 263 -9.67 20.26 15.86
N GLU A 264 -9.05 21.38 15.48
CA GLU A 264 -9.77 22.60 15.07
C GLU A 264 -10.76 22.36 13.92
N LEU A 265 -10.36 21.55 12.92
CA LEU A 265 -11.23 21.21 11.80
C LEU A 265 -12.41 20.36 12.25
N LYS A 266 -12.17 19.34 13.08
CA LYS A 266 -13.23 18.49 13.63
C LYS A 266 -14.25 19.32 14.43
N GLU A 267 -13.79 20.28 15.22
CA GLU A 267 -14.69 21.20 15.96
C GLU A 267 -15.55 22.08 15.05
N ARG A 268 -15.05 22.44 13.86
CA ARG A 268 -15.82 23.17 12.84
C ARG A 268 -16.92 22.31 12.19
N TYR A 269 -16.79 20.98 12.24
CA TYR A 269 -17.73 20.01 11.67
C TYR A 269 -18.39 19.13 12.75
N PRO A 270 -19.14 19.71 13.71
CA PRO A 270 -19.64 18.97 14.88
C PRO A 270 -20.69 17.89 14.55
N GLY A 271 -21.26 17.92 13.34
CA GLY A 271 -22.20 16.90 12.85
C GLY A 271 -21.53 15.69 12.19
N LEU A 272 -20.21 15.71 12.03
CA LEU A 272 -19.45 14.69 11.33
C LEU A 272 -18.56 13.91 12.30
N HIS A 273 -18.71 12.59 12.33
CA HIS A 273 -17.79 11.72 13.03
C HIS A 273 -16.55 11.46 12.18
N ILE A 274 -15.36 11.73 12.71
CA ILE A 274 -14.10 11.54 11.97
C ILE A 274 -13.28 10.50 12.72
N ASP A 275 -13.05 9.38 12.05
CA ASP A 275 -12.23 8.26 12.50
C ASP A 275 -10.90 8.25 11.75
N LEU A 276 -9.80 8.25 12.48
CA LEU A 276 -8.45 8.25 11.94
C LEU A 276 -7.69 6.97 12.31
N HIS A 277 -6.99 6.42 11.33
CA HIS A 277 -6.10 5.27 11.47
C HIS A 277 -4.72 5.61 10.89
N ALA A 278 -3.64 5.18 11.54
CA ALA A 278 -2.28 5.29 10.99
C ALA A 278 -1.40 4.08 11.31
N LEU A 279 -0.27 3.96 10.62
CA LEU A 279 0.79 3.01 10.94
C LEU A 279 1.92 3.67 11.73
N THR A 280 2.48 2.96 12.70
CA THR A 280 3.58 3.44 13.54
C THR A 280 4.51 2.29 13.94
N ARG A 281 5.75 2.62 14.32
CA ARG A 281 6.54 1.69 15.12
C ARG A 281 6.13 1.76 16.59
N ALA A 282 6.36 0.67 17.32
CA ALA A 282 6.00 0.59 18.74
C ALA A 282 6.85 1.52 19.61
N ASP A 283 8.15 1.67 19.30
CA ASP A 283 9.05 2.58 20.01
C ASP A 283 8.68 4.06 19.78
N SER A 284 8.38 4.44 18.54
CA SER A 284 7.89 5.79 18.20
C SER A 284 6.57 6.11 18.94
N TYR A 285 5.62 5.17 18.94
CA TYR A 285 4.36 5.31 19.67
C TYR A 285 4.59 5.49 21.17
N ASN A 286 5.35 4.61 21.80
CA ASN A 286 5.62 4.67 23.24
C ASN A 286 6.32 5.98 23.63
N ALA A 287 7.25 6.46 22.80
CA ALA A 287 7.91 7.76 23.01
C ALA A 287 6.90 8.91 22.99
N ALA A 288 6.05 8.98 21.96
CA ALA A 288 5.06 10.04 21.79
C ALA A 288 3.99 10.03 22.89
N MET A 289 3.40 8.86 23.14
CA MET A 289 2.23 8.70 24.01
C MET A 289 2.55 8.75 25.50
N SER A 290 3.85 8.81 25.86
CA SER A 290 4.29 9.15 27.21
C SER A 290 3.96 10.59 27.62
N SER A 291 3.67 11.46 26.66
CA SER A 291 3.22 12.84 26.87
C SER A 291 1.70 12.91 26.91
N ASP A 292 1.13 13.33 28.05
CA ASP A 292 -0.30 13.54 28.21
C ASP A 292 -0.88 14.48 27.14
N HIS A 293 -0.14 15.55 26.79
CA HIS A 293 -0.56 16.50 25.77
C HIS A 293 -0.69 15.86 24.38
N VAL A 294 0.29 15.03 23.98
CA VAL A 294 0.25 14.34 22.68
C VAL A 294 -0.89 13.34 22.66
N ARG A 295 -1.06 12.58 23.74
CA ARG A 295 -2.17 11.62 23.89
C ARG A 295 -3.53 12.32 23.75
N ASP A 296 -3.74 13.42 24.45
CA ASP A 296 -5.00 14.16 24.41
C ASP A 296 -5.27 14.70 22.99
N LEU A 297 -4.24 15.22 22.30
CA LEU A 297 -4.36 15.66 20.91
C LEU A 297 -4.72 14.51 19.95
N VAL A 298 -4.09 13.34 20.10
CA VAL A 298 -4.38 12.14 19.29
C VAL A 298 -5.84 11.70 19.47
N LEU A 299 -6.31 11.59 20.71
CA LEU A 299 -7.68 11.20 21.01
C LEU A 299 -8.70 12.24 20.49
N ASN A 300 -8.43 13.53 20.72
CA ASN A 300 -9.31 14.61 20.27
C ASN A 300 -9.36 14.71 18.75
N ALA A 301 -8.25 14.46 18.06
CA ALA A 301 -8.19 14.42 16.60
C ALA A 301 -9.07 13.33 15.98
N GLY A 302 -9.46 12.31 16.76
CA GLY A 302 -10.31 11.20 16.29
C GLY A 302 -9.52 9.96 15.89
N PHE A 303 -8.27 9.81 16.32
CA PHE A 303 -7.58 8.53 16.17
C PHE A 303 -8.27 7.46 17.00
N ASN A 304 -8.58 6.34 16.36
CA ASN A 304 -9.17 5.18 17.01
C ASN A 304 -8.30 3.92 16.86
N ARG A 305 -7.30 3.94 15.96
CA ARG A 305 -6.49 2.77 15.62
C ARG A 305 -5.07 3.14 15.23
N PHE A 306 -4.13 2.29 15.64
CA PHE A 306 -2.77 2.30 15.12
C PHE A 306 -2.29 0.88 14.79
N GLY A 307 -1.79 0.71 13.56
CA GLY A 307 -1.13 -0.52 13.14
C GLY A 307 0.36 -0.51 13.43
N PHE A 308 0.85 -1.60 14.03
CA PHE A 308 2.26 -1.78 14.36
C PHE A 308 2.88 -2.82 13.45
N GLY A 309 3.86 -2.39 12.63
CA GLY A 309 4.75 -3.31 11.95
C GLY A 309 5.51 -4.10 13.00
N ALA A 310 5.08 -5.31 13.31
CA ALA A 310 5.73 -6.22 14.25
C ALA A 310 6.78 -7.08 13.53
N ASP A 311 6.61 -7.39 12.24
CA ASP A 311 7.56 -8.04 11.31
C ASP A 311 8.72 -8.83 11.95
N GLY A 312 8.52 -10.13 12.21
CA GLY A 312 9.56 -11.00 12.81
C GLY A 312 9.91 -10.68 14.28
N ALA A 313 9.09 -9.89 14.99
CA ALA A 313 9.26 -9.44 16.39
C ALA A 313 9.65 -10.50 17.42
N ALA A 314 9.52 -11.79 17.11
CA ALA A 314 9.95 -12.85 18.01
C ALA A 314 11.48 -13.00 18.10
N SER A 315 12.23 -12.75 17.02
CA SER A 315 13.68 -12.95 16.97
C SER A 315 14.44 -11.64 16.73
N VAL A 316 15.37 -11.34 17.64
CA VAL A 316 16.28 -10.19 17.52
C VAL A 316 17.19 -10.35 16.30
N GLU A 317 17.59 -11.57 15.97
CA GLU A 317 18.41 -11.88 14.79
C GLU A 317 17.67 -11.51 13.50
N VAL A 318 16.40 -11.89 13.39
CA VAL A 318 15.54 -11.54 12.24
C VAL A 318 15.36 -10.02 12.14
N LEU A 319 15.03 -9.35 13.25
CA LEU A 319 14.87 -7.89 13.26
C LEU A 319 16.15 -7.14 12.84
N ARG A 320 17.32 -7.66 13.22
CA ARG A 320 18.62 -7.11 12.79
C ARG A 320 18.87 -7.34 11.31
N ALA A 321 18.54 -8.51 10.78
CA ALA A 321 18.66 -8.79 9.35
C ALA A 321 17.79 -7.84 8.50
N MET A 322 16.59 -7.52 8.99
CA MET A 322 15.69 -6.55 8.40
C MET A 322 16.12 -5.08 8.54
N ARG A 323 17.17 -4.81 9.34
CA ARG A 323 17.61 -3.45 9.72
C ARG A 323 16.52 -2.63 10.41
N LYS A 324 15.66 -3.31 11.17
CA LYS A 324 14.56 -2.67 11.90
C LYS A 324 15.02 -2.00 13.20
N HIS A 325 16.22 -2.37 13.70
CA HIS A 325 16.87 -1.76 14.87
C HIS A 325 15.92 -1.65 16.08
N ALA A 326 15.26 -2.77 16.42
CA ALA A 326 14.21 -2.82 17.44
C ALA A 326 14.42 -4.03 18.37
N ASP A 327 15.58 -4.09 19.03
CA ASP A 327 15.96 -5.23 19.88
C ASP A 327 14.99 -5.45 21.07
N THR A 328 14.15 -4.45 21.41
CA THR A 328 13.11 -4.49 22.46
C THR A 328 11.68 -4.59 21.92
N LEU A 329 11.51 -4.85 20.63
CA LEU A 329 10.21 -4.75 19.95
C LEU A 329 9.08 -5.52 20.65
N ARG A 330 9.35 -6.71 21.18
CA ARG A 330 8.36 -7.50 21.92
C ARG A 330 7.82 -6.76 23.15
N SER A 331 8.69 -6.20 23.98
CA SER A 331 8.25 -5.43 25.16
C SER A 331 7.61 -4.10 24.76
N ASP A 332 8.10 -3.48 23.69
CA ASP A 332 7.53 -2.23 23.17
C ASP A 332 6.11 -2.44 22.65
N LEU A 333 5.85 -3.55 21.95
CA LEU A 333 4.52 -3.93 21.48
C LEU A 333 3.55 -4.17 22.65
N VAL A 334 3.95 -4.95 23.65
CA VAL A 334 3.09 -5.20 24.83
C VAL A 334 2.76 -3.90 25.56
N THR A 335 3.73 -3.00 25.70
CA THR A 335 3.53 -1.68 26.33
C THR A 335 2.58 -0.82 25.51
N ALA A 336 2.78 -0.77 24.18
CA ALA A 336 1.95 0.01 23.28
C ALA A 336 0.50 -0.49 23.28
N PHE A 337 0.29 -1.81 23.22
CA PHE A 337 -1.04 -2.43 23.22
C PHE A 337 -1.76 -2.18 24.53
N GLN A 338 -1.09 -2.36 25.67
CA GLN A 338 -1.66 -2.04 26.98
C GLN A 338 -2.08 -0.57 27.05
N HIS A 339 -1.21 0.34 26.62
CA HIS A 339 -1.53 1.76 26.61
C HIS A 339 -2.70 2.08 25.67
N MET A 340 -2.81 1.40 24.52
CA MET A 340 -3.94 1.58 23.60
C MET A 340 -5.26 1.13 24.21
N GLU A 341 -5.32 -0.05 24.84
CA GLU A 341 -6.54 -0.53 25.49
C GLU A 341 -6.99 0.42 26.61
N GLU A 342 -6.06 0.91 27.43
CA GLU A 342 -6.32 1.86 28.51
C GLU A 342 -6.92 3.18 28.01
N ASN A 343 -6.64 3.55 26.76
CA ASN A 343 -7.10 4.79 26.14
C ASN A 343 -8.21 4.58 25.10
N GLY A 344 -8.77 3.36 25.00
CA GLY A 344 -9.85 3.05 24.05
C GLY A 344 -9.43 3.08 22.58
N LEU A 345 -8.15 2.88 22.30
CA LEU A 345 -7.61 2.72 20.95
C LEU A 345 -7.49 1.24 20.59
N THR A 346 -7.72 0.90 19.32
CA THR A 346 -7.55 -0.46 18.77
C THR A 346 -6.13 -0.66 18.23
N PRO A 347 -5.30 -1.52 18.84
CA PRO A 347 -4.01 -1.86 18.28
C PRO A 347 -4.17 -2.88 17.14
N GLU A 348 -3.58 -2.60 15.98
CA GLU A 348 -3.56 -3.54 14.85
C GLU A 348 -2.17 -4.21 14.76
N ILE A 349 -2.19 -5.55 14.74
CA ILE A 349 -1.00 -6.39 14.59
C ILE A 349 -0.71 -6.51 13.09
N LEU A 350 0.22 -5.70 12.58
CA LEU A 350 0.73 -5.80 11.22
C LEU A 350 1.95 -6.74 11.22
N TYR A 351 1.78 -7.99 10.78
CA TYR A 351 2.84 -9.00 10.87
C TYR A 351 3.26 -9.55 9.52
N VAL A 352 4.55 -9.88 9.40
CA VAL A 352 5.15 -10.50 8.22
C VAL A 352 5.80 -11.84 8.60
N PHE A 353 5.42 -12.92 7.93
CA PHE A 353 5.95 -14.29 8.09
C PHE A 353 6.79 -14.70 6.88
N GLY A 354 7.88 -15.43 7.08
CA GLY A 354 8.70 -16.01 6.00
C GLY A 354 9.81 -15.10 5.48
N ILE A 355 10.34 -14.23 6.33
CA ILE A 355 11.52 -13.43 5.96
C ILE A 355 12.70 -14.40 5.74
N PRO A 356 13.62 -14.17 4.77
CA PRO A 356 14.64 -15.16 4.42
C PRO A 356 15.48 -15.70 5.58
N GLU A 357 15.65 -14.90 6.65
CA GLU A 357 16.39 -15.28 7.84
C GLU A 357 15.58 -16.05 8.89
N GLU A 358 14.27 -16.24 8.70
CA GLU A 358 13.43 -17.02 9.62
C GLU A 358 13.68 -18.54 9.51
N THR A 359 13.70 -19.18 10.67
CA THR A 359 13.70 -20.63 10.85
C THR A 359 12.32 -21.12 11.33
N PRO A 360 12.04 -22.44 11.28
CA PRO A 360 10.81 -22.99 11.84
C PRO A 360 10.53 -22.57 13.28
N GLU A 361 11.57 -22.47 14.11
CA GLU A 361 11.48 -22.02 15.50
C GLU A 361 11.08 -20.55 15.57
N THR A 362 11.75 -19.67 14.82
CA THR A 362 11.41 -18.23 14.84
C THR A 362 10.01 -17.95 14.30
N LEU A 363 9.54 -18.71 13.29
CA LEU A 363 8.16 -18.62 12.80
C LEU A 363 7.14 -19.05 13.87
N ALA A 364 7.44 -20.13 14.60
CA ALA A 364 6.60 -20.60 15.70
C ALA A 364 6.51 -19.56 16.84
N GLU A 365 7.63 -18.94 17.19
CA GLU A 365 7.68 -17.87 18.19
C GLU A 365 6.93 -16.62 17.72
N THR A 366 7.09 -16.26 16.44
CA THR A 366 6.37 -15.18 15.76
C THR A 366 4.85 -15.39 15.88
N ARG A 367 4.37 -16.60 15.53
CA ARG A 367 2.96 -16.98 15.70
C ARG A 367 2.55 -16.87 17.17
N ALA A 368 3.34 -17.43 18.08
CA ALA A 368 3.03 -17.42 19.51
C ALA A 368 2.90 -15.99 20.08
N LEU A 369 3.74 -15.06 19.63
CA LEU A 369 3.64 -13.65 19.99
C LEU A 369 2.36 -13.02 19.44
N CYS A 370 2.00 -13.27 18.18
CA CYS A 370 0.75 -12.76 17.60
C CYS A 370 -0.48 -13.26 18.37
N GLY A 371 -0.51 -14.57 18.65
CA GLY A 371 -1.58 -15.17 19.47
C GLY A 371 -1.64 -14.55 20.86
N LEU A 372 -0.49 -14.38 21.53
CA LEU A 372 -0.43 -13.72 22.83
C LEU A 372 -1.02 -12.30 22.79
N LEU A 373 -0.64 -11.47 21.81
CA LEU A 373 -1.18 -10.11 21.69
C LEU A 373 -2.70 -10.15 21.46
N LEU A 374 -3.18 -11.01 20.57
CA LEU A 374 -4.59 -11.10 20.22
C LEU A 374 -5.47 -11.63 21.37
N GLU A 375 -4.94 -12.58 22.16
CA GLU A 375 -5.60 -13.16 23.32
C GLU A 375 -5.55 -12.23 24.55
N THR A 376 -4.45 -11.50 24.73
CA THR A 376 -4.25 -10.61 25.90
C THR A 376 -5.00 -9.30 25.76
N PHE A 377 -5.12 -8.77 24.55
CA PHE A 377 -5.71 -7.46 24.26
C PHE A 377 -7.00 -7.62 23.44
N PRO A 378 -8.19 -7.70 24.06
CA PRO A 378 -9.44 -7.99 23.38
C PRO A 378 -9.85 -7.01 22.28
N SER A 379 -9.33 -5.78 22.32
CA SER A 379 -9.59 -4.77 21.29
C SER A 379 -8.68 -4.90 20.07
N SER A 380 -7.63 -5.73 20.13
CA SER A 380 -6.62 -5.83 19.08
C SER A 380 -7.13 -6.54 17.82
N GLU A 381 -6.63 -6.09 16.66
CA GLU A 381 -6.95 -6.66 15.36
C GLU A 381 -5.71 -7.27 14.70
N TYR A 382 -5.90 -8.20 13.78
CA TYR A 382 -4.82 -8.91 13.09
C TYR A 382 -4.83 -8.66 11.58
N ARG A 383 -3.65 -8.31 11.08
CA ARG A 383 -3.35 -8.14 9.66
C ARG A 383 -1.99 -8.76 9.34
N GLY A 384 -1.99 -10.04 8.97
CA GLY A 384 -0.77 -10.79 8.70
C GLY A 384 -0.55 -11.11 7.24
N PHE A 385 0.72 -11.13 6.85
CA PHE A 385 1.16 -11.28 5.47
C PHE A 385 2.37 -12.21 5.36
N PRO A 386 2.48 -13.00 4.30
CA PRO A 386 3.75 -13.62 3.95
C PRO A 386 4.72 -12.59 3.36
N ALA A 387 6.00 -12.68 3.73
CA ALA A 387 7.06 -11.78 3.33
C ALA A 387 7.24 -11.76 1.81
N LYS A 388 7.52 -10.56 1.29
CA LYS A 388 7.89 -10.35 -0.11
C LYS A 388 9.20 -9.56 -0.12
N ASN A 389 10.31 -10.30 -0.14
CA ASN A 389 11.61 -9.70 0.08
C ASN A 389 12.12 -8.96 -1.17
N GLU A 390 11.81 -9.43 -2.37
CA GLU A 390 12.26 -8.86 -3.65
C GLU A 390 11.08 -8.22 -4.41
N ILE A 391 10.87 -6.93 -4.20
CA ILE A 391 9.85 -6.16 -4.93
C ILE A 391 10.52 -4.99 -5.67
N PRO A 392 10.09 -4.61 -6.89
CA PRO A 392 10.74 -3.53 -7.63
C PRO A 392 10.62 -2.15 -6.98
N GLY A 393 9.86 -2.01 -5.90
CA GLY A 393 9.87 -0.81 -5.07
C GLY A 393 11.02 -0.74 -4.04
N ASN A 394 11.64 -1.85 -3.66
CA ASN A 394 12.59 -1.90 -2.52
C ASN A 394 14.06 -2.11 -2.93
N ALA A 395 14.96 -2.05 -1.95
CA ALA A 395 16.39 -2.17 -2.18
C ALA A 395 16.83 -3.56 -2.69
N ASN A 396 16.06 -4.60 -2.39
CA ASN A 396 16.40 -5.98 -2.69
C ASN A 396 16.13 -6.35 -4.16
N TRP A 397 15.34 -5.57 -4.91
CA TRP A 397 15.12 -5.83 -6.35
C TRP A 397 16.41 -5.93 -7.17
N ASN A 398 17.45 -5.20 -6.78
CA ASN A 398 18.73 -5.21 -7.48
C ASN A 398 19.81 -5.99 -6.70
N ARG A 399 19.45 -6.83 -5.72
CA ARG A 399 20.43 -7.61 -4.96
C ARG A 399 21.12 -8.65 -5.86
N THR A 400 22.40 -8.88 -5.60
CA THR A 400 23.15 -9.98 -6.21
C THR A 400 22.49 -11.32 -5.89
N GLY A 401 22.44 -12.22 -6.88
CA GLY A 401 21.80 -13.53 -6.76
C GLY A 401 20.31 -13.52 -7.07
N TRP A 402 19.60 -12.42 -6.80
CA TRP A 402 18.23 -12.24 -7.29
C TRP A 402 18.21 -11.72 -8.72
N LYS A 403 18.97 -10.65 -8.99
CA LYS A 403 18.97 -10.04 -10.33
C LYS A 403 19.47 -11.06 -11.36
N GLY A 404 18.60 -11.39 -12.30
CA GLY A 404 18.87 -12.37 -13.34
C GLY A 404 18.54 -13.82 -12.97
N SER A 405 18.03 -14.08 -11.75
CA SER A 405 17.54 -15.41 -11.35
C SER A 405 16.35 -15.86 -12.21
N PRO A 406 16.03 -17.17 -12.26
CA PRO A 406 14.85 -17.66 -12.97
C PRO A 406 13.54 -16.99 -12.53
N ALA A 407 13.35 -16.78 -11.22
CA ALA A 407 12.16 -16.10 -10.68
C ALA A 407 12.09 -14.63 -11.13
N HIS A 408 13.23 -13.93 -11.12
CA HIS A 408 13.33 -12.56 -11.63
C HIS A 408 12.99 -12.48 -13.13
N GLN A 409 13.54 -13.40 -13.94
CA GLN A 409 13.23 -13.44 -15.38
C GLN A 409 11.76 -13.74 -15.63
N ARG A 410 11.19 -14.70 -14.90
CA ARG A 410 9.77 -15.07 -15.02
C ARG A 410 8.83 -13.90 -14.75
N LEU A 411 9.12 -13.07 -13.74
CA LEU A 411 8.35 -11.84 -13.49
C LEU A 411 8.37 -10.87 -14.68
N LEU A 412 9.52 -10.73 -15.35
CA LEU A 412 9.69 -9.82 -16.48
C LEU A 412 9.04 -10.36 -17.77
N ASP A 413 9.02 -11.68 -17.95
CA ASP A 413 8.46 -12.35 -19.13
C ASP A 413 6.94 -12.58 -19.01
N GLU A 414 6.44 -12.75 -17.79
CA GLU A 414 5.02 -13.00 -17.49
C GLU A 414 4.52 -11.98 -16.46
N PRO A 415 4.04 -10.79 -16.87
CA PRO A 415 3.65 -9.74 -15.93
C PRO A 415 2.58 -10.12 -14.90
N ASP A 416 1.73 -11.13 -15.19
CA ASP A 416 0.77 -11.69 -14.24
C ASP A 416 1.42 -12.28 -12.98
N GLN A 417 2.68 -12.70 -13.08
CA GLN A 417 3.43 -13.21 -11.94
C GLN A 417 3.71 -12.13 -10.89
N PHE A 418 3.60 -10.84 -11.22
CA PHE A 418 3.71 -9.77 -10.23
C PHE A 418 2.60 -9.83 -9.17
N LEU A 419 1.45 -10.46 -9.45
CA LEU A 419 0.40 -10.73 -8.45
C LEU A 419 0.94 -11.52 -7.23
N ASN A 420 1.97 -12.35 -7.43
CA ASN A 420 2.63 -13.11 -6.37
C ASN A 420 3.46 -12.26 -5.41
N LEU A 421 3.72 -11.00 -5.76
CA LEU A 421 4.45 -10.05 -4.93
C LEU A 421 3.52 -9.18 -4.06
N GLY A 422 2.21 -9.47 -4.06
CA GLY A 422 1.29 -8.84 -3.12
C GLY A 422 1.44 -9.37 -1.70
N PHE A 423 1.30 -8.50 -0.71
CA PHE A 423 1.44 -8.89 0.70
C PHE A 423 0.31 -9.82 1.14
N GLU A 424 -0.89 -9.64 0.60
CA GLU A 424 -2.03 -10.52 0.82
C GLU A 424 -1.83 -11.91 0.18
N THR A 425 -0.96 -12.02 -0.83
CA THR A 425 -0.75 -13.27 -1.56
C THR A 425 0.09 -14.24 -0.74
N LEU A 426 -0.38 -15.50 -0.65
CA LEU A 426 0.36 -16.58 0.01
C LEU A 426 1.77 -16.75 -0.55
N ALA A 427 2.67 -17.30 0.28
CA ALA A 427 4.00 -17.70 -0.13
C ALA A 427 3.93 -18.63 -1.35
N ASN A 428 4.83 -18.43 -2.30
CA ASN A 428 4.82 -19.03 -3.63
C ASN A 428 6.27 -19.17 -4.14
N GLU A 429 6.46 -19.84 -5.26
CA GLU A 429 7.78 -20.16 -5.82
C GLU A 429 8.65 -18.91 -6.11
N ILE A 430 8.05 -17.73 -6.27
CA ILE A 430 8.78 -16.48 -6.52
C ILE A 430 9.27 -15.86 -5.20
N SER A 431 8.40 -15.83 -4.18
CA SER A 431 8.72 -15.22 -2.88
C SER A 431 9.48 -16.15 -1.94
N HIS A 432 9.27 -17.47 -2.06
CA HIS A 432 9.80 -18.52 -1.21
C HIS A 432 10.10 -19.75 -2.06
N GLU A 433 11.33 -19.84 -2.60
CA GLU A 433 11.74 -20.90 -3.54
C GLU A 433 11.68 -22.29 -2.88
N ASP A 434 12.17 -22.40 -1.65
CA ASP A 434 12.16 -23.62 -0.85
C ASP A 434 10.71 -24.10 -0.58
N PRO A 435 10.32 -25.29 -1.08
CA PRO A 435 8.98 -25.83 -0.88
C PRO A 435 8.61 -26.07 0.59
N GLU A 436 9.55 -26.52 1.43
CA GLU A 436 9.26 -26.83 2.84
C GLU A 436 9.00 -25.54 3.61
N MET A 437 9.89 -24.56 3.46
CA MET A 437 9.71 -23.24 4.09
C MET A 437 8.44 -22.55 3.57
N ARG A 438 8.16 -22.63 2.27
CA ARG A 438 6.95 -22.07 1.67
C ARG A 438 5.67 -22.64 2.31
N LEU A 439 5.58 -23.96 2.43
CA LEU A 439 4.43 -24.61 3.08
C LEU A 439 4.32 -24.20 4.54
N LEU A 440 5.45 -24.11 5.25
CA LEU A 440 5.48 -23.73 6.66
C LEU A 440 5.00 -22.27 6.88
N VAL A 441 5.46 -21.34 6.05
CA VAL A 441 5.01 -19.94 6.10
C VAL A 441 3.52 -19.83 5.82
N ASN A 442 3.02 -20.54 4.80
CA ASN A 442 1.59 -20.56 4.50
C ASN A 442 0.78 -21.20 5.62
N HIS A 443 1.28 -22.26 6.25
CA HIS A 443 0.66 -22.89 7.40
C HIS A 443 0.44 -21.89 8.54
N TYR A 444 1.49 -21.17 8.95
CA TYR A 444 1.38 -20.20 10.04
C TYR A 444 0.53 -18.97 9.68
N ALA A 445 0.63 -18.47 8.45
CA ALA A 445 -0.17 -17.34 8.00
C ALA A 445 -1.67 -17.70 8.01
N VAL A 446 -2.05 -18.89 7.52
CA VAL A 446 -3.44 -19.35 7.51
C VAL A 446 -3.92 -19.69 8.93
N ASP A 447 -3.12 -20.38 9.76
CA ASP A 447 -3.47 -20.69 11.15
C ASP A 447 -3.78 -19.42 11.95
N MET A 448 -2.92 -18.41 11.84
CA MET A 448 -3.12 -17.15 12.56
C MET A 448 -4.32 -16.36 12.01
N SER A 449 -4.53 -16.36 10.68
CA SER A 449 -5.71 -15.73 10.06
C SER A 449 -7.01 -16.42 10.50
N ARG A 450 -7.01 -17.76 10.60
CA ARG A 450 -8.14 -18.53 11.11
C ARG A 450 -8.42 -18.18 12.58
N HIS A 451 -7.38 -18.19 13.41
CA HIS A 451 -7.53 -17.83 14.82
C HIS A 451 -8.11 -16.43 15.00
N ALA A 452 -7.64 -15.44 14.23
CA ALA A 452 -8.20 -14.10 14.25
C ALA A 452 -9.63 -14.03 13.67
N HIS A 453 -9.94 -14.83 12.66
CA HIS A 453 -11.29 -14.94 12.09
C HIS A 453 -12.29 -15.49 13.11
N ASP A 454 -11.93 -16.54 13.84
CA ASP A 454 -12.77 -17.14 14.89
C ASP A 454 -13.11 -16.13 16.00
N LEU A 455 -12.22 -15.15 16.23
CA LEU A 455 -12.43 -14.05 17.17
C LEU A 455 -13.18 -12.86 16.56
N GLY A 456 -13.41 -12.83 15.25
CA GLY A 456 -13.99 -11.70 14.52
C GLY A 456 -13.07 -10.49 14.38
N ARG A 457 -11.75 -10.69 14.39
CA ARG A 457 -10.72 -9.63 14.50
C ARG A 457 -9.68 -9.64 13.38
N VAL A 458 -9.97 -10.30 12.26
CA VAL A 458 -9.10 -10.32 11.09
C VAL A 458 -9.46 -9.16 10.14
N ARG A 459 -8.45 -8.43 9.65
CA ARG A 459 -8.63 -7.29 8.72
C ARG A 459 -8.15 -7.56 7.30
N SER A 460 -7.18 -8.46 7.15
CA SER A 460 -6.64 -8.91 5.86
C SER A 460 -6.88 -10.38 5.68
N TYR A 461 -7.28 -10.76 4.47
CA TYR A 461 -7.45 -12.15 4.09
C TYR A 461 -6.41 -12.54 3.05
N LEU A 462 -5.86 -13.73 3.23
CA LEU A 462 -4.84 -14.27 2.35
C LEU A 462 -5.44 -14.65 1.00
N THR A 463 -4.71 -14.40 -0.08
CA THR A 463 -5.12 -14.73 -1.44
C THR A 463 -4.26 -15.84 -2.04
N VAL A 464 -4.84 -16.56 -3.00
CA VAL A 464 -4.19 -17.67 -3.68
C VAL A 464 -3.22 -17.12 -4.74
N PRO A 465 -1.98 -17.62 -4.83
CA PRO A 465 -0.97 -17.14 -5.77
C PRO A 465 -1.21 -17.66 -7.18
N VAL A 466 -0.58 -17.01 -8.16
CA VAL A 466 -0.34 -17.59 -9.49
C VAL A 466 0.79 -18.61 -9.33
N SER A 467 0.47 -19.91 -9.36
CA SER A 467 1.46 -20.97 -9.17
C SER A 467 1.65 -21.82 -10.42
N SER A 468 2.82 -22.45 -10.54
CA SER A 468 3.03 -23.47 -11.57
C SER A 468 2.15 -24.70 -11.27
N PRO A 469 1.66 -25.42 -12.30
CA PRO A 469 0.88 -26.64 -12.08
C PRO A 469 1.63 -27.63 -11.16
N GLY A 470 0.98 -28.07 -10.08
CA GLY A 470 1.56 -29.00 -9.10
C GLY A 470 2.52 -28.37 -8.09
N ALA A 471 2.78 -27.06 -8.14
CA ALA A 471 3.58 -26.41 -7.12
C ALA A 471 2.85 -26.42 -5.76
N PRO A 472 3.50 -26.89 -4.67
CA PRO A 472 2.85 -26.95 -3.37
C PRO A 472 2.69 -25.53 -2.82
N VAL A 473 1.43 -25.09 -2.72
CA VAL A 473 1.03 -23.84 -2.05
C VAL A 473 0.54 -24.14 -0.63
N MET A 474 -0.25 -25.20 -0.47
CA MET A 474 -0.77 -25.67 0.81
C MET A 474 -0.71 -27.19 0.86
N ASP A 475 -0.59 -27.73 2.07
CA ASP A 475 -0.98 -29.11 2.38
C ASP A 475 -2.48 -29.17 2.75
N GLU A 476 -3.05 -30.38 2.86
CA GLU A 476 -4.48 -30.52 3.21
C GLU A 476 -4.84 -29.86 4.53
N ARG A 477 -3.94 -29.92 5.54
CA ARG A 477 -4.17 -29.29 6.84
C ARG A 477 -4.31 -27.77 6.73
N THR A 478 -3.44 -27.14 5.94
CA THR A 478 -3.47 -25.70 5.72
C THR A 478 -4.67 -25.33 4.85
N LEU A 479 -5.00 -26.15 3.86
CA LEU A 479 -6.16 -25.96 3.01
C LEU A 479 -7.47 -26.04 3.79
N ASP A 480 -7.59 -26.93 4.78
CA ASP A 480 -8.77 -26.99 5.66
C ASP A 480 -9.01 -25.67 6.40
N GLY A 481 -7.97 -25.09 6.99
CA GLY A 481 -8.06 -23.78 7.63
C GLY A 481 -8.43 -22.66 6.65
N PHE A 482 -7.88 -22.69 5.44
CA PHE A 482 -8.22 -21.73 4.40
C PHE A 482 -9.67 -21.88 3.91
N ARG A 483 -10.13 -23.12 3.68
CA ARG A 483 -11.52 -23.44 3.28
C ARG A 483 -12.51 -22.87 4.28
N GLU A 484 -12.26 -23.01 5.59
CA GLU A 484 -13.14 -22.47 6.62
C GLU A 484 -13.30 -20.95 6.52
N ILE A 485 -12.18 -20.21 6.38
CA ILE A 485 -12.20 -18.75 6.23
C ILE A 485 -12.91 -18.36 4.92
N ALA A 486 -12.52 -18.98 3.81
CA ALA A 486 -13.05 -18.65 2.48
C ALA A 486 -14.54 -19.01 2.34
N ALA A 487 -15.03 -20.05 3.03
CA ALA A 487 -16.43 -20.47 3.00
C ALA A 487 -17.38 -19.42 3.58
N HIS A 488 -16.89 -18.51 4.43
CA HIS A 488 -17.66 -17.36 4.91
C HIS A 488 -18.06 -16.41 3.77
N TYR A 489 -17.22 -16.27 2.75
CA TYR A 489 -17.41 -15.33 1.64
C TYR A 489 -17.87 -16.01 0.36
N ALA A 490 -17.45 -17.25 0.14
CA ALA A 490 -17.65 -17.98 -1.11
C ALA A 490 -17.92 -19.47 -0.87
N PRO A 491 -19.00 -19.84 -0.14
CA PRO A 491 -19.26 -21.22 0.27
C PRO A 491 -19.33 -22.19 -0.92
N GLU A 492 -19.85 -21.74 -2.07
CA GLU A 492 -19.94 -22.54 -3.29
C GLU A 492 -18.57 -22.80 -3.94
N LEU A 493 -17.62 -21.87 -3.80
CA LEU A 493 -16.27 -22.03 -4.36
C LEU A 493 -15.38 -22.94 -3.52
N THR A 494 -15.69 -23.08 -2.23
CA THR A 494 -14.89 -23.84 -1.25
C THR A 494 -15.35 -25.28 -1.04
N ALA A 495 -16.59 -25.61 -1.39
CA ALA A 495 -17.20 -26.92 -1.08
C ALA A 495 -16.43 -28.12 -1.65
N ASP A 496 -15.82 -27.96 -2.82
CA ASP A 496 -15.04 -28.97 -3.52
C ASP A 496 -13.60 -28.50 -3.81
N LEU A 497 -13.13 -27.46 -3.10
CA LEU A 497 -11.76 -26.97 -3.22
C LEU A 497 -10.81 -28.07 -2.78
N THR A 498 -9.77 -28.39 -3.54
CA THR A 498 -8.70 -29.35 -3.20
C THR A 498 -7.34 -28.72 -3.50
N VAL A 499 -6.26 -29.34 -3.02
CA VAL A 499 -4.91 -28.85 -3.34
C VAL A 499 -4.67 -28.85 -4.85
N GLU A 500 -5.22 -29.81 -5.58
CA GLU A 500 -5.06 -29.96 -7.03
C GLU A 500 -5.81 -28.90 -7.84
N ASN A 501 -6.99 -28.44 -7.38
CA ASN A 501 -7.81 -27.48 -8.12
C ASN A 501 -7.70 -26.03 -7.61
N LEU A 502 -6.91 -25.78 -6.56
CA LEU A 502 -6.73 -24.46 -5.95
C LEU A 502 -6.30 -23.40 -6.96
N SER A 503 -5.31 -23.70 -7.81
CA SER A 503 -4.78 -22.77 -8.81
C SER A 503 -5.81 -22.42 -9.90
N GLU A 504 -6.67 -23.37 -10.28
CA GLU A 504 -7.73 -23.14 -11.27
C GLU A 504 -8.83 -22.23 -10.72
N ARG A 505 -9.10 -22.33 -9.42
CA ARG A 505 -10.12 -21.53 -8.71
C ARG A 505 -9.62 -20.17 -8.21
N ARG A 506 -8.31 -19.91 -8.32
CA ARG A 506 -7.64 -18.69 -7.81
C ARG A 506 -8.40 -17.39 -8.09
N ALA A 507 -8.74 -17.13 -9.35
CA ALA A 507 -9.35 -15.85 -9.73
C ALA A 507 -10.72 -15.66 -9.06
N ALA A 508 -11.58 -16.69 -9.10
CA ALA A 508 -12.89 -16.64 -8.48
C ALA A 508 -12.81 -16.52 -6.96
N LEU A 509 -11.88 -17.25 -6.32
CA LEU A 509 -11.66 -17.17 -4.87
C LEU A 509 -11.16 -15.78 -4.46
N ASN A 510 -10.12 -15.26 -5.12
CA ASN A 510 -9.53 -13.98 -4.76
C ASN A 510 -10.49 -12.80 -4.99
N SER A 511 -11.37 -12.86 -5.99
CA SER A 511 -12.42 -11.84 -6.19
C SER A 511 -13.57 -11.94 -5.19
N ALA A 512 -13.73 -13.09 -4.53
CA ALA A 512 -14.81 -13.29 -3.57
C ALA A 512 -14.41 -12.88 -2.14
N ILE A 513 -13.14 -13.05 -1.79
CA ILE A 513 -12.56 -12.68 -0.50
C ILE A 513 -12.48 -11.13 -0.39
N PRO A 514 -12.89 -10.52 0.74
CA PRO A 514 -12.81 -9.08 0.92
C PRO A 514 -11.37 -8.57 0.82
N LYS A 515 -11.24 -7.35 0.32
CA LYS A 515 -9.98 -6.60 0.35
C LYS A 515 -9.69 -6.19 1.80
N ASP A 516 -8.42 -5.90 2.09
CA ASP A 516 -8.02 -5.35 3.38
C ASP A 516 -8.91 -4.16 3.75
N TYR A 517 -9.56 -4.25 4.91
CA TYR A 517 -10.44 -3.22 5.47
C TYR A 517 -9.70 -2.27 6.38
#